data_AF-K5WAG0-F1
#
_entry.id   AF-K5WAG0-F1
#
_cell.length_a   1.000
_cell.length_b   1.000
_cell.length_c   1.000
_cell.angle_alpha   90.00
_cell.angle_beta   90.00
_cell.angle_gamma   90.00
#
_symmetry.space_group_name_H-M   'P 1'
#
loop_
_entity.id
_entity.type
_entity.pdbx_description
1 polymer ?
#
loop_
_entity_poly.entity_id
_entity_poly.type
_entity_poly.pdbx_seq_one_letter_code
_entity_poly.pdbx_strand_id
1 'polypeptide(L)'
;AFWTSFPDGNSHFFPSVSFVQGDNITVSIAMTNATSSTAVITNESTDETSTVAIETGPICSQAEVGWLLQAVFDDSNDIIPYVDFGTVNITASAETSSGPVDISNATIVTTVQNGTTLASASVEGGIVTIAFV
;
A
#
# COMPACT_ATOMS: atom_id res chain seq x y z
N ALA A 1 11.20 -2.77 2.88
CA ALA A 1 9.73 -2.89 2.86
C ALA A 1 9.25 -3.77 4.00
N PHE A 2 8.02 -3.57 4.46
CA PHE A 2 7.42 -4.35 5.54
C PHE A 2 5.96 -4.68 5.22
N TRP A 3 5.38 -5.63 5.94
CA TRP A 3 3.96 -5.96 5.94
C TRP A 3 3.43 -6.05 7.37
N THR A 4 2.12 -5.91 7.52
CA THR A 4 1.40 -6.10 8.79
C THR A 4 0.10 -6.84 8.52
N SER A 5 -0.41 -7.56 9.50
CA SER A 5 -1.73 -8.21 9.43
C SER A 5 -2.46 -8.05 10.75
N PHE A 6 -3.79 -7.94 10.69
CA PHE A 6 -4.62 -8.15 11.86
C PHE A 6 -4.75 -9.66 12.10
N PRO A 7 -4.76 -10.18 13.35
CA PRO A 7 -4.70 -9.45 14.61
C PRO A 7 -3.29 -9.20 15.16
N ASP A 8 -2.24 -9.66 14.48
CA ASP A 8 -0.86 -9.55 14.95
C ASP A 8 -0.44 -8.08 15.20
N GLY A 9 -0.71 -7.20 14.24
CA GLY A 9 -0.48 -5.74 14.35
C GLY A 9 0.99 -5.33 14.34
N ASN A 10 1.92 -6.28 14.43
CA ASN A 10 3.35 -6.04 14.33
C ASN A 10 3.79 -5.82 12.87
N SER A 11 4.89 -5.08 12.69
CA SER A 11 5.54 -4.91 11.40
C SER A 11 6.57 -6.00 11.17
N HIS A 12 6.50 -6.67 10.03
CA HIS A 12 7.42 -7.72 9.61
C HIS A 12 8.14 -7.30 8.32
N PHE A 13 9.46 -7.47 8.27
CA PHE A 13 10.23 -7.06 7.09
C PHE A 13 10.20 -8.13 6.00
N PHE A 14 10.10 -7.68 4.74
CA PHE A 14 10.38 -8.55 3.60
C PHE A 14 11.88 -8.87 3.56
N PRO A 15 12.28 -10.15 3.44
CA PRO A 15 13.67 -10.49 3.24
C PRO A 15 14.13 -10.07 1.84
N SER A 16 15.40 -9.66 1.73
CA SER A 16 16.14 -9.62 0.46
C SER A 16 15.53 -8.80 -0.68
N VAL A 17 15.02 -7.59 -0.40
CA VAL A 17 14.71 -6.59 -1.44
C VAL A 17 15.34 -5.27 -1.04
N SER A 18 16.20 -4.75 -1.91
CA SER A 18 16.80 -3.44 -1.78
C SER A 18 15.99 -2.39 -2.53
N PHE A 19 16.12 -1.13 -2.10
CA PHE A 19 15.41 0.00 -2.68
C PHE A 19 16.37 1.18 -2.78
N VAL A 20 16.41 1.82 -3.94
CA VAL A 20 17.05 3.12 -4.14
C VAL A 20 16.05 4.10 -4.76
N GLN A 21 16.36 5.39 -4.65
CA GLN A 21 15.51 6.43 -5.22
C GLN A 21 15.36 6.23 -6.73
N GLY A 22 14.12 6.26 -7.21
CA GLY A 22 13.79 6.11 -8.63
C GLY A 22 13.51 4.67 -9.06
N ASP A 23 13.59 3.70 -8.16
CA ASP A 23 13.20 2.32 -8.48
C ASP A 23 11.72 2.18 -8.81
N ASN A 24 11.43 1.25 -9.73
CA ASN A 24 10.06 0.85 -10.04
C ASN A 24 9.68 -0.38 -9.22
N ILE A 25 8.64 -0.26 -8.39
CA ILE A 25 8.28 -1.28 -7.42
C ILE A 25 6.88 -1.82 -7.73
N THR A 26 6.78 -3.14 -7.84
CA THR A 26 5.50 -3.85 -7.89
C THR A 26 5.20 -4.45 -6.52
N VAL A 27 3.98 -4.22 -6.04
CA VAL A 27 3.44 -4.86 -4.82
C VAL A 27 2.15 -5.58 -5.20
N SER A 28 2.02 -6.83 -4.78
CA SER A 28 0.81 -7.63 -4.94
C SER A 28 0.43 -8.29 -3.64
N ILE A 29 -0.85 -8.26 -3.31
CA ILE A 29 -1.42 -8.96 -2.16
C ILE A 29 -2.60 -9.79 -2.69
N ALA A 30 -2.54 -11.09 -2.47
CA ALA A 30 -3.57 -12.04 -2.87
C ALA A 30 -4.12 -12.77 -1.65
N MET A 31 -5.44 -12.74 -1.48
CA MET A 31 -6.11 -13.58 -0.49
C MET A 31 -6.09 -15.03 -0.95
N THR A 32 -5.52 -15.91 -0.13
CA THR A 32 -5.41 -17.34 -0.46
C THR A 32 -6.54 -18.15 0.18
N ASN A 33 -7.01 -17.73 1.37
CA ASN A 33 -8.26 -18.20 1.98
C ASN A 33 -8.79 -17.16 2.99
N ALA A 34 -9.78 -17.54 3.82
CA ALA A 34 -10.41 -16.63 4.77
C ALA A 34 -9.46 -16.04 5.82
N THR A 35 -8.37 -16.72 6.14
CA THR A 35 -7.43 -16.37 7.22
C THR A 35 -5.98 -16.34 6.75
N SER A 36 -5.73 -16.30 5.43
CA SER A 36 -4.37 -16.11 4.94
C SER A 36 -4.29 -15.40 3.60
N SER A 37 -3.14 -14.78 3.38
CA SER A 37 -2.80 -14.06 2.16
C SER A 37 -1.37 -14.37 1.73
N THR A 38 -1.02 -14.00 0.51
CA THR A 38 0.34 -13.97 0.00
C THR A 38 0.64 -12.55 -0.44
N ALA A 39 1.74 -12.00 0.06
CA ALA A 39 2.24 -10.72 -0.41
C ALA A 39 3.54 -10.93 -1.18
N VAL A 40 3.65 -10.25 -2.31
CA VAL A 40 4.83 -10.23 -3.17
C VAL A 40 5.25 -8.78 -3.35
N ILE A 41 6.53 -8.53 -3.18
CA ILE A 41 7.16 -7.27 -3.55
C ILE A 41 8.32 -7.54 -4.48
N THR A 42 8.34 -6.82 -5.60
CA THR A 42 9.37 -6.91 -6.62
C THR A 42 9.92 -5.53 -6.89
N ASN A 43 11.24 -5.39 -6.82
CA ASN A 43 11.94 -4.25 -7.38
C ASN A 43 12.23 -4.56 -8.85
N GLU A 44 11.41 -4.02 -9.74
CA GLU A 44 11.49 -4.24 -11.18
C GLU A 44 12.76 -3.62 -11.79
N SER A 45 13.43 -2.71 -11.08
CA SER A 45 14.71 -2.14 -11.52
C SER A 45 15.89 -3.09 -11.31
N THR A 46 15.80 -4.00 -10.33
CA THR A 46 16.90 -4.89 -9.91
C THR A 46 16.57 -6.37 -10.05
N ASP A 47 15.34 -6.70 -10.44
CA ASP A 47 14.76 -8.05 -10.47
C ASP A 47 14.73 -8.75 -9.10
N GLU A 48 14.97 -8.03 -8.00
CA GLU A 48 14.87 -8.57 -6.64
C GLU A 48 13.41 -8.76 -6.25
N THR A 49 13.04 -9.98 -5.83
CA THR A 49 11.67 -10.32 -5.44
C THR A 49 11.65 -11.01 -4.09
N SER A 50 10.64 -10.69 -3.30
CA SER A 50 10.35 -11.34 -2.03
C SER A 50 8.89 -11.66 -1.89
N THR A 51 8.62 -12.91 -1.48
CA THR A 51 7.28 -13.47 -1.33
C THR A 51 7.12 -13.98 0.08
N VAL A 52 6.02 -13.63 0.72
CA VAL A 52 5.68 -14.05 2.08
C VAL A 52 4.26 -14.61 2.12
N ALA A 53 4.08 -15.71 2.84
CA ALA A 53 2.78 -16.17 3.27
C ALA A 53 2.43 -15.47 4.59
N ILE A 54 1.23 -14.92 4.68
CA ILE A 54 0.79 -14.09 5.80
C ILE A 54 -0.46 -14.74 6.39
N GLU A 55 -0.38 -15.09 7.68
CA GLU A 55 -1.55 -15.43 8.47
C GLU A 55 -2.31 -14.14 8.82
N THR A 56 -3.63 -14.17 8.62
CA THR A 56 -4.52 -13.05 8.91
C THR A 56 -5.67 -13.51 9.81
N GLY A 57 -6.31 -12.55 10.47
CA GLY A 57 -7.65 -12.73 10.98
C GLY A 57 -8.63 -12.95 9.83
N PRO A 58 -9.87 -13.37 10.14
CA PRO A 58 -10.90 -13.55 9.13
C PRO A 58 -11.16 -12.23 8.41
N ILE A 59 -10.95 -12.21 7.10
CA ILE A 59 -11.23 -11.02 6.30
C ILE A 59 -12.74 -10.90 6.09
N CYS A 60 -13.29 -9.72 6.39
CA CYS A 60 -14.71 -9.44 6.31
C CYS A 60 -15.21 -9.49 4.86
N SER A 61 -16.52 -9.75 4.68
CA SER A 61 -17.19 -9.68 3.37
C SER A 61 -17.18 -8.28 2.73
N GLN A 62 -16.77 -7.26 3.50
CA GLN A 62 -16.63 -5.86 3.11
C GLN A 62 -15.15 -5.48 2.99
N ALA A 63 -14.30 -6.41 2.55
CA ALA A 63 -12.89 -6.12 2.34
C ALA A 63 -12.72 -4.96 1.36
N GLU A 64 -11.93 -3.97 1.77
CA GLU A 64 -11.58 -2.82 0.95
C GLU A 64 -10.17 -3.02 0.39
N VAL A 65 -9.94 -2.52 -0.82
CA VAL A 65 -8.60 -2.40 -1.39
C VAL A 65 -8.30 -0.91 -1.51
N GLY A 66 -7.13 -0.50 -1.04
CA GLY A 66 -6.71 0.89 -1.05
C GLY A 66 -5.23 1.03 -1.39
N TRP A 67 -4.91 2.14 -2.03
CA TRP A 67 -3.55 2.61 -2.27
C TRP A 67 -3.38 3.90 -1.48
N LEU A 68 -2.45 3.89 -0.53
CA LEU A 68 -2.40 4.90 0.51
C LEU A 68 -0.96 5.35 0.72
N LEU A 69 -0.79 6.64 1.01
CA LEU A 69 0.42 7.18 1.60
C LEU A 69 0.11 7.62 3.03
N GLN A 70 0.42 6.75 3.99
CA GLN A 70 0.05 6.95 5.39
C GLN A 70 1.19 7.53 6.23
N ALA A 71 0.80 8.25 7.29
CA ALA A 71 1.72 8.61 8.36
C ALA A 71 2.25 7.33 9.03
N VAL A 72 3.52 7.39 9.43
CA VAL A 72 4.15 6.36 10.25
C VAL A 72 4.41 6.98 11.62
N PHE A 73 4.34 6.16 12.66
CA PHE A 73 4.68 6.58 14.02
C PHE A 73 6.14 6.24 14.33
N ASP A 74 6.83 7.11 15.05
CA ASP A 74 8.15 6.81 15.59
C ASP A 74 8.07 5.94 16.85
N ASP A 75 9.23 5.60 17.41
CA ASP A 75 9.33 4.77 18.63
C ASP A 75 8.69 5.43 19.87
N SER A 76 8.39 6.74 19.82
CA SER A 76 7.71 7.49 20.88
C SER A 76 6.19 7.53 20.69
N ASN A 77 5.66 6.91 19.62
CA ASN A 77 4.28 7.03 19.13
C ASN A 77 3.92 8.44 18.63
N ASP A 78 4.91 9.24 18.23
CA ASP A 78 4.66 10.52 17.57
C ASP A 78 4.53 10.30 16.06
N ILE A 79 3.66 11.06 15.40
CA ILE A 79 3.53 11.04 13.94
C ILE A 79 4.84 11.57 13.34
N ILE A 80 5.51 10.74 12.55
CA ILE A 80 6.67 11.17 11.76
C ILE A 80 6.18 12.23 10.77
N PRO A 81 6.76 13.45 10.77
CA PRO A 81 6.37 14.49 9.84
C PRO A 81 6.49 14.01 8.39
N TYR A 82 5.47 14.31 7.58
CA TYR A 82 5.55 14.05 6.15
C TYR A 82 6.72 14.83 5.56
N VAL A 83 7.62 14.10 4.90
CA VAL A 83 8.63 14.70 4.02
C VAL A 83 8.00 14.99 2.68
N ASP A 84 8.50 16.02 1.98
CA ASP A 84 8.11 16.24 0.58
C ASP A 84 8.58 15.06 -0.25
N PHE A 85 7.63 14.20 -0.63
CA PHE A 85 7.83 13.03 -1.47
C PHE A 85 7.59 13.33 -2.96
N GLY A 86 7.33 14.58 -3.31
CA GLY A 86 6.95 15.00 -4.66
C GLY A 86 5.64 14.35 -5.10
N THR A 87 5.71 13.48 -6.10
CA THR A 87 4.55 12.81 -6.67
C THR A 87 4.82 11.32 -6.83
N VAL A 88 3.88 10.52 -6.34
CA VAL A 88 3.86 9.07 -6.52
C VAL A 88 2.74 8.73 -7.49
N ASN A 89 3.09 8.01 -8.56
CA ASN A 89 2.12 7.44 -9.49
C ASN A 89 2.11 5.92 -9.31
N ILE A 90 0.92 5.36 -9.11
CA ILE A 90 0.72 3.94 -8.88
C ILE A 90 -0.16 3.42 -10.02
N THR A 91 0.40 2.55 -10.85
CA THR A 91 -0.41 1.72 -11.74
C THR A 91 -1.15 0.70 -10.88
N ALA A 92 -2.46 0.85 -10.77
CA ALA A 92 -3.28 0.15 -9.79
C ALA A 92 -4.30 -0.78 -10.47
N SER A 93 -4.50 -1.95 -9.85
CA SER A 93 -5.53 -2.90 -10.26
C SER A 93 -6.02 -3.70 -9.06
N ALA A 94 -7.31 -4.04 -9.06
CA ALA A 94 -7.92 -4.92 -8.07
C ALA A 94 -8.81 -5.95 -8.76
N GLU A 95 -8.99 -7.09 -8.12
CA GLU A 95 -9.79 -8.20 -8.64
C GLU A 95 -10.52 -8.92 -7.50
N THR A 96 -11.71 -9.44 -7.82
CA THR A 96 -12.43 -10.41 -6.99
C THR A 96 -12.43 -11.78 -7.67
N SER A 97 -12.95 -12.80 -7.00
CA SER A 97 -13.20 -14.09 -7.66
C SER A 97 -14.14 -14.02 -8.88
N SER A 98 -14.89 -12.91 -9.04
CA SER A 98 -15.76 -12.66 -10.19
C SER A 98 -15.07 -11.88 -11.32
N GLY A 99 -13.81 -11.47 -11.13
CA GLY A 99 -13.02 -10.72 -12.11
C GLY A 99 -12.63 -9.32 -11.64
N PRO A 100 -12.04 -8.53 -12.54
CA PRO A 100 -11.48 -7.22 -12.24
C PRO A 100 -12.51 -6.24 -11.68
N VAL A 101 -12.05 -5.36 -10.78
CA VAL A 101 -12.83 -4.27 -10.21
C VAL A 101 -12.40 -2.96 -10.84
N ASP A 102 -13.38 -2.18 -11.30
CA ASP A 102 -13.11 -0.82 -11.78
C ASP A 102 -12.80 0.11 -10.61
N ILE A 103 -11.62 0.72 -10.64
CA ILE A 103 -11.12 1.61 -9.59
C ILE A 103 -11.43 3.08 -9.86
N SER A 104 -12.06 3.43 -11.00
CA SER A 104 -12.32 4.84 -11.36
C SER A 104 -13.22 5.56 -10.36
N ASN A 105 -14.04 4.82 -9.61
CA ASN A 105 -14.94 5.33 -8.59
C ASN A 105 -14.41 5.12 -7.17
N ALA A 106 -13.09 4.90 -7.01
CA ALA A 106 -12.48 4.76 -5.71
C ALA A 106 -12.72 6.00 -4.83
N THR A 107 -12.98 5.78 -3.55
CA THR A 107 -13.10 6.85 -2.57
C THR A 107 -11.73 7.51 -2.38
N ILE A 108 -11.66 8.82 -2.61
CA ILE A 108 -10.45 9.60 -2.36
C ILE A 108 -10.44 10.09 -0.91
N VAL A 109 -9.37 9.76 -0.19
CA VAL A 109 -9.11 10.23 1.17
C VAL A 109 -7.81 11.03 1.16
N THR A 110 -7.83 12.25 1.71
CA THR A 110 -6.67 13.15 1.77
C THR A 110 -6.25 13.39 3.21
N THR A 111 -4.95 13.38 3.46
CA THR A 111 -4.39 13.68 4.78
C THR A 111 -4.46 15.18 5.07
N VAL A 112 -5.12 15.53 6.18
CA VAL A 112 -5.18 16.89 6.71
C VAL A 112 -4.61 16.90 8.12
N GLN A 113 -3.59 17.71 8.38
CA GLN A 113 -2.98 17.87 9.69
C GLN A 113 -3.04 19.34 10.11
N ASN A 114 -3.56 19.61 11.31
CA ASN A 114 -3.75 20.97 11.83
C ASN A 114 -4.52 21.91 10.87
N GLY A 115 -5.47 21.38 10.10
CA GLY A 115 -6.24 22.14 9.11
C GLY A 115 -5.54 22.37 7.77
N THR A 116 -4.33 21.86 7.59
CA THR A 116 -3.57 21.93 6.34
C THR A 116 -3.64 20.59 5.60
N THR A 117 -4.08 20.61 4.35
CA THR A 117 -3.97 19.46 3.45
C THR A 117 -2.51 19.21 3.12
N LEU A 118 -2.02 18.01 3.41
CA LEU A 118 -0.60 17.63 3.19
C LEU A 118 -0.38 16.89 1.87
N ALA A 119 -1.44 16.29 1.33
CA ALA A 119 -1.37 15.55 0.09
C ALA A 119 -2.70 15.65 -0.67
N SER A 120 -2.60 15.64 -1.98
CA SER A 120 -3.72 15.48 -2.91
C SER A 120 -3.68 14.09 -3.54
N ALA A 121 -4.84 13.57 -3.93
CA ALA A 121 -4.93 12.28 -4.62
C ALA A 121 -5.98 12.31 -5.75
N SER A 122 -5.73 11.57 -6.81
CA SER A 122 -6.65 11.38 -7.94
C SER A 122 -6.52 9.99 -8.54
N VAL A 123 -7.56 9.53 -9.23
CA VAL A 123 -7.53 8.29 -10.00
C VAL A 123 -7.98 8.56 -11.43
N GLU A 124 -7.13 8.25 -12.41
CA GLU A 124 -7.44 8.39 -13.83
C GLU A 124 -6.82 7.23 -14.62
N GLY A 125 -7.60 6.55 -15.44
CA GLY A 125 -7.08 5.52 -16.36
C GLY A 125 -6.33 4.35 -15.68
N GLY A 126 -6.70 3.99 -14.45
CA GLY A 126 -6.01 2.95 -13.67
C GLY A 126 -4.75 3.44 -12.96
N ILE A 127 -4.46 4.75 -12.99
CA ILE A 127 -3.33 5.36 -12.30
C ILE A 127 -3.87 6.12 -11.09
N VAL A 128 -3.38 5.75 -9.90
CA VAL A 128 -3.55 6.52 -8.67
C VAL A 128 -2.37 7.49 -8.57
N THR A 129 -2.65 8.79 -8.57
CA THR A 129 -1.64 9.83 -8.37
C THR A 129 -1.80 10.39 -6.96
N ILE A 130 -0.71 10.44 -6.19
CA ILE A 130 -0.64 11.07 -4.87
C ILE A 130 0.48 12.11 -4.91
N ALA A 131 0.18 13.36 -4.61
CA ALA A 131 1.15 14.45 -4.64
C ALA A 131 1.20 15.21 -3.31
N PHE A 132 2.40 15.52 -2.84
CA PHE A 132 2.63 16.42 -1.70
C PHE A 132 2.16 17.84 -2.05
N VAL A 133 1.64 18.57 -1.05
CA VAL A 133 1.05 19.91 -1.21
C VAL A 133 1.83 20.96 -0.42
#